data_AF-A0AAD7NWJ3-F1
#
_entry.id   AF-A0AAD7NWJ3-F1
#
_cell.length_a   1.000
_cell.length_b   1.000
_cell.length_c   1.000
_cell.angle_alpha   90.00
_cell.angle_beta   90.00
_cell.angle_gamma   90.00
#
_symmetry.space_group_name_H-M   'P 1'
#
loop_
_entity.id
_entity.type
_entity.pdbx_description
1 polymer ?
#
loop_
_entity_poly.entity_id
_entity_poly.type
_entity_poly.pdbx_seq_one_letter_code
_entity_poly.pdbx_strand_id
1 'polypeptide(L)'
;KLGLSYSNIRGLHQIVDSIPERAGEWTSKTLSFPDRPDEKYLIRYRDPLTAIQTLLGNPAHAKDIVYVPKKVFSDSKRDNRVYNEMWTGKWWSGVQTKLPVGAALAPVIIATDKTQLTQFSGGKLAYPVYLTLGNIPKALRRKPSQNACVLLGYLSVDKISRNGLSKQGVKSRNQQLFHASMRLILHPLIDAGNKGMEVVGGDGKVRLVFPILASYVADYPEQCLVGCSKYGTCPKCQRGANDLESPNPGLSRTPNWTLGII
;
A
#
# COMPACT_ATOMS: atom_id res chain seq x y z
N LYS A 1 -15.76 24.72 3.43
CA LYS A 1 -16.12 24.42 2.02
C LYS A 1 -14.84 24.47 1.19
N LEU A 2 -14.55 23.46 0.35
CA LEU A 2 -13.29 23.34 -0.40
C LEU A 2 -13.12 24.37 -1.55
N GLY A 3 -14.07 25.29 -1.76
CA GLY A 3 -14.02 26.28 -2.85
C GLY A 3 -14.16 25.70 -4.26
N LEU A 4 -14.37 24.38 -4.39
CA LEU A 4 -14.51 23.67 -5.66
C LEU A 4 -15.93 23.86 -6.22
N SER A 5 -16.23 25.06 -6.72
CA SER A 5 -17.46 25.34 -7.47
C SER A 5 -17.15 25.36 -8.96
N TYR A 6 -17.90 24.61 -9.75
CA TYR A 6 -17.81 24.60 -11.21
C TYR A 6 -19.20 24.63 -11.82
N SER A 7 -19.37 25.36 -12.92
CA SER A 7 -20.66 25.49 -13.63
C SER A 7 -20.76 24.56 -14.84
N ASN A 8 -19.66 23.93 -15.25
CA ASN A 8 -19.60 23.00 -16.37
C ASN A 8 -18.40 22.06 -16.25
N ILE A 9 -18.39 21.02 -17.10
CA ILE A 9 -17.33 19.99 -17.14
C ILE A 9 -15.95 20.59 -17.44
N ARG A 10 -15.87 21.61 -18.30
CA ARG A 10 -14.61 22.29 -18.62
C ARG A 10 -14.01 22.97 -17.38
N GLY A 11 -14.83 23.66 -16.58
CA GLY A 11 -14.41 24.27 -15.33
C GLY A 11 -13.95 23.26 -14.29
N LEU A 12 -14.61 22.09 -14.22
CA LEU A 12 -14.14 20.98 -13.39
C LEU A 12 -12.75 20.48 -13.83
N HIS A 13 -12.55 20.25 -15.14
CA HIS A 13 -11.24 19.83 -15.66
C HIS A 13 -10.16 20.86 -15.38
N GLN A 14 -10.43 22.14 -15.61
CA GLN A 14 -9.47 23.22 -15.28
C GLN A 14 -9.09 23.23 -13.80
N ILE A 15 -10.05 23.01 -12.89
CA ILE A 15 -9.76 22.88 -11.46
C ILE A 15 -8.89 21.65 -11.20
N VAL A 16 -9.21 20.51 -11.78
CA VAL A 16 -8.40 19.28 -11.63
C VAL A 16 -6.98 19.47 -12.17
N ASP A 17 -6.84 20.08 -13.35
CA ASP A 17 -5.56 20.34 -14.02
C ASP A 17 -4.72 21.37 -13.27
N SER A 18 -5.36 22.25 -12.47
CA SER A 18 -4.66 23.21 -11.60
C SER A 18 -4.08 22.59 -10.32
N ILE A 19 -4.47 21.36 -9.97
CA ILE A 19 -3.95 20.68 -8.78
C ILE A 19 -2.50 20.27 -9.08
N PRO A 20 -1.50 20.79 -8.33
CA PRO A 20 -0.10 20.48 -8.60
C PRO A 20 0.13 18.98 -8.52
N GLU A 21 0.88 18.44 -9.48
CA GLU A 21 1.26 17.03 -9.46
C GLU A 21 2.26 16.79 -8.33
N ARG A 22 1.80 16.11 -7.28
CA ARG A 22 2.60 15.96 -6.07
C ARG A 22 3.46 14.72 -6.07
N ALA A 23 3.04 13.62 -6.69
CA ALA A 23 3.66 12.31 -6.49
C ALA A 23 4.19 11.68 -7.78
N GLY A 24 4.69 12.51 -8.69
CA GLY A 24 5.16 12.08 -10.00
C GLY A 24 4.05 11.81 -11.00
N GLU A 25 4.46 11.53 -12.23
CA GLU A 25 3.59 11.36 -13.38
C GLU A 25 2.84 10.02 -13.37
N TRP A 26 1.63 10.05 -13.91
CA TRP A 26 0.85 8.84 -14.14
C TRP A 26 1.35 8.07 -15.37
N THR A 27 1.70 6.81 -15.16
CA THR A 27 2.01 5.83 -16.20
C THR A 27 0.86 4.83 -16.36
N SER A 28 0.70 4.29 -17.56
CA SER A 28 -0.24 3.23 -17.86
C SER A 28 0.48 2.02 -18.43
N LYS A 29 0.12 0.82 -17.97
CA LYS A 29 0.60 -0.44 -18.51
C LYS A 29 -0.53 -1.44 -18.62
N THR A 30 -0.55 -2.18 -19.72
CA THR A 30 -1.48 -3.27 -19.93
C THR A 30 -0.81 -4.59 -19.53
N LEU A 31 -1.47 -5.35 -18.68
CA LEU A 31 -1.09 -6.73 -18.36
C LEU A 31 -1.92 -7.68 -19.21
N SER A 32 -1.31 -8.79 -19.62
CA SER A 32 -1.96 -9.95 -20.21
C SER A 32 -1.28 -11.22 -19.70
N PHE A 33 -1.96 -12.35 -19.84
CA PHE A 33 -1.40 -13.64 -19.44
C PHE A 33 -0.98 -14.43 -20.68
N PRO A 34 0.12 -15.21 -20.63
CA PRO A 34 0.63 -15.93 -21.81
C PRO A 34 -0.40 -16.88 -22.45
N ASP A 35 -1.27 -17.48 -21.65
CA ASP A 35 -2.32 -18.39 -22.10
C ASP A 35 -3.55 -17.65 -22.69
N ARG A 36 -3.64 -16.33 -22.50
CA ARG A 36 -4.73 -15.47 -22.98
C ARG A 36 -4.21 -14.07 -23.37
N PRO A 37 -3.42 -13.97 -24.44
CA PRO A 37 -2.76 -12.72 -24.82
C PRO A 37 -3.75 -11.60 -25.20
N ASP A 38 -4.96 -11.98 -25.62
CA ASP A 38 -6.02 -11.05 -26.01
C ASP A 38 -6.74 -10.41 -24.80
N GLU A 39 -6.66 -11.03 -23.62
CA GLU A 39 -7.19 -10.45 -22.38
C GLU A 39 -6.23 -9.40 -21.84
N LYS A 40 -6.63 -8.13 -21.96
CA LYS A 40 -5.84 -6.97 -21.59
C LYS A 40 -6.42 -6.28 -20.36
N TYR A 41 -5.57 -6.08 -19.36
CA TYR A 41 -5.92 -5.46 -18.09
C TYR A 41 -5.13 -4.18 -17.89
N LEU A 42 -5.80 -3.03 -17.94
CA LEU A 42 -5.15 -1.73 -17.82
C LEU A 42 -4.87 -1.39 -16.36
N ILE A 43 -3.61 -1.10 -16.04
CA ILE A 43 -3.15 -0.60 -14.75
C ILE A 43 -2.62 0.82 -14.95
N ARG A 44 -3.10 1.77 -14.15
CA ARG A 44 -2.61 3.15 -14.15
C ARG A 44 -1.97 3.44 -12.81
N TYR A 45 -0.72 3.86 -12.77
CA TYR A 45 0.05 3.99 -11.54
C TYR A 45 1.15 5.05 -11.63
N ARG A 46 1.72 5.39 -10.48
CA ARG A 46 2.86 6.29 -10.32
C ARG A 46 4.02 5.54 -9.70
N ASP A 47 5.22 6.06 -9.92
CA ASP A 47 6.42 5.53 -9.28
C ASP A 47 6.33 5.70 -7.74
N PRO A 48 6.39 4.61 -6.96
CA PRO A 48 6.35 4.70 -5.52
C PRO A 48 7.56 5.45 -4.93
N LEU A 49 8.71 5.48 -5.60
CA LEU A 49 9.90 6.19 -5.09
C LEU A 49 9.67 7.70 -5.12
N THR A 50 9.09 8.21 -6.20
CA THR A 50 8.67 9.62 -6.30
C THR A 50 7.62 9.97 -5.22
N ALA A 51 6.67 9.07 -4.95
CA ALA A 51 5.71 9.26 -3.86
C ALA A 51 6.38 9.33 -2.48
N ILE A 52 7.41 8.50 -2.23
CA ILE A 52 8.19 8.52 -0.98
C ILE A 52 8.97 9.83 -0.85
N GLN A 53 9.67 10.26 -1.91
CA GLN A 53 10.39 11.53 -1.95
C GLN A 53 9.46 12.70 -1.65
N THR A 54 8.28 12.71 -2.22
CA THR A 54 7.25 13.74 -1.98
C THR A 54 6.83 13.79 -0.52
N LEU A 55 6.54 12.63 0.07
CA LEU A 55 6.06 12.55 1.45
C LEU A 55 7.12 13.00 2.46
N LEU A 56 8.39 12.64 2.23
CA LEU A 56 9.51 13.03 3.09
C LEU A 56 10.00 14.46 2.82
N GLY A 57 9.87 14.92 1.56
CA GLY A 57 10.27 16.23 1.08
C GLY A 57 9.27 17.34 1.39
N ASN A 58 8.08 17.02 1.90
CA ASN A 58 7.05 18.00 2.21
C ASN A 58 7.47 18.92 3.39
N PRO A 59 7.73 20.22 3.17
CA PRO A 59 8.16 21.13 4.24
C PRO A 59 7.13 21.27 5.36
N ALA A 60 5.84 21.11 5.05
CA ALA A 60 4.77 21.20 6.04
C ALA A 60 4.85 20.09 7.11
N HIS A 61 5.50 18.96 6.80
CA HIS A 61 5.67 17.84 7.72
C HIS A 61 7.10 17.73 8.26
N ALA A 62 8.03 18.60 7.84
CA ALA A 62 9.46 18.46 8.11
C ALA A 62 9.80 18.29 9.59
N LYS A 63 9.09 19.01 10.47
CA LYS A 63 9.28 18.97 11.93
C LYS A 63 8.71 17.71 12.58
N ASP A 64 7.76 17.04 11.93
CA ASP A 64 7.03 15.90 12.46
C ASP A 64 7.56 14.55 11.95
N ILE A 65 8.32 14.55 10.86
CA ILE A 65 8.90 13.33 10.27
C ILE A 65 9.96 12.75 11.20
N VAL A 66 9.83 11.47 11.50
CA VAL A 66 10.80 10.70 12.30
C VAL A 66 11.65 9.80 11.41
N TYR A 67 12.97 9.94 11.50
CA TYR A 67 13.93 9.17 10.72
C TYR A 67 14.60 8.03 11.51
N VAL A 68 14.52 8.05 12.83
CA VAL A 68 15.25 7.13 13.72
C VAL A 68 14.27 6.47 14.70
N PRO A 69 14.38 5.15 14.94
CA PRO A 69 13.56 4.49 15.94
C PRO A 69 13.90 4.99 17.35
N LYS A 70 12.91 5.01 18.24
CA LYS A 70 13.11 5.33 19.66
C LYS A 70 12.38 4.37 20.56
N LYS A 71 13.00 4.03 21.69
CA LYS A 71 12.33 3.29 22.77
C LYS A 71 11.68 4.31 23.70
N VAL A 72 10.37 4.14 23.92
CA VAL A 72 9.59 4.98 24.83
C VAL A 72 9.11 4.10 25.98
N PHE A 73 9.20 4.61 27.20
CA PHE A 73 8.80 3.91 28.41
C PHE A 73 7.79 4.77 29.18
N SER A 74 6.97 4.13 30.03
CA SER A 74 5.95 4.83 30.84
C SER A 74 6.55 5.77 31.88
N ASP A 75 7.75 5.46 32.35
CA ASP A 75 8.42 6.13 33.46
C ASP A 75 9.95 6.01 33.34
N SER A 76 10.66 6.60 34.31
CA SER A 76 12.11 6.57 34.41
C SER A 76 12.69 5.19 34.77
N LYS A 77 11.89 4.27 35.31
CA LYS A 77 12.32 2.90 35.65
C LYS A 77 12.52 2.05 34.40
N ARG A 78 11.85 2.40 33.30
CA ARG A 78 11.96 1.75 31.98
C ARG A 78 11.53 0.28 31.96
N ASP A 79 10.65 -0.10 32.89
CA ASP A 79 10.13 -1.47 32.98
C ASP A 79 9.06 -1.72 31.90
N ASN A 80 8.22 -0.72 31.63
CA ASN A 80 7.09 -0.85 30.71
C ASN A 80 7.30 -0.07 29.42
N ARG A 81 7.41 -0.79 28.30
CA ARG A 81 7.61 -0.19 26.97
C ARG A 81 6.28 0.25 26.35
N VAL A 82 6.24 1.47 25.84
CA VAL A 82 5.10 2.07 25.15
C VAL A 82 5.25 1.93 23.64
N TYR A 83 4.24 1.34 23.00
CA TYR A 83 4.16 1.20 21.54
C TYR A 83 2.97 2.01 21.01
N ASN A 84 3.26 3.11 20.33
CA ASN A 84 2.22 4.04 19.87
C ASN A 84 2.34 4.39 18.38
N GLU A 85 3.57 4.40 17.88
CA GLU A 85 3.96 4.79 16.53
C GLU A 85 4.96 3.78 15.96
N MET A 86 5.14 3.74 14.63
CA MET A 86 5.99 2.72 14.02
C MET A 86 7.44 2.77 14.50
N TRP A 87 7.98 3.97 14.73
CA TRP A 87 9.35 4.17 15.24
C TRP A 87 9.53 3.70 16.70
N THR A 88 8.44 3.47 17.43
CA THR A 88 8.48 2.86 18.77
C THR A 88 8.42 1.33 18.72
N GLY A 89 8.04 0.76 17.58
CA GLY A 89 7.91 -0.66 17.34
C GLY A 89 9.23 -1.43 17.40
N LYS A 90 9.16 -2.70 17.80
CA LYS A 90 10.32 -3.61 17.74
C LYS A 90 10.79 -3.82 16.30
N TRP A 91 9.85 -3.89 15.34
CA TRP A 91 10.14 -4.13 13.92
C TRP A 91 11.06 -3.07 13.33
N TRP A 92 10.73 -1.77 13.47
CA TRP A 92 11.57 -0.69 12.94
C TRP A 92 12.97 -0.79 13.53
N SER A 93 13.07 -0.90 14.86
CA SER A 93 14.37 -1.03 15.54
C SER A 93 15.20 -2.20 14.99
N GLY A 94 14.60 -3.36 14.73
CA GLY A 94 15.32 -4.53 14.23
C GLY A 94 15.67 -4.47 12.73
N VAL A 95 14.92 -3.71 11.93
CA VAL A 95 15.26 -3.46 10.53
C VAL A 95 16.35 -2.40 10.43
N GLN A 96 16.26 -1.32 11.21
CA GLN A 96 17.21 -0.23 11.23
C GLN A 96 18.64 -0.70 11.58
N THR A 97 18.79 -1.71 12.44
CA THR A 97 20.11 -2.27 12.80
C THR A 97 20.79 -3.01 11.65
N LYS A 98 20.05 -3.34 10.58
CA LYS A 98 20.59 -4.00 9.39
C LYS A 98 20.98 -3.02 8.29
N LEU A 99 20.68 -1.73 8.47
CA LEU A 99 20.99 -0.68 7.50
C LEU A 99 22.37 -0.08 7.77
N PRO A 100 23.02 0.55 6.76
CA PRO A 100 24.26 1.28 6.96
C PRO A 100 24.15 2.35 8.04
N VAL A 101 25.28 2.64 8.70
CA VAL A 101 25.36 3.71 9.71
C VAL A 101 24.99 5.04 9.07
N GLY A 102 24.10 5.80 9.74
CA GLY A 102 23.61 7.08 9.25
C GLY A 102 22.42 7.02 8.28
N ALA A 103 22.05 5.82 7.79
CA ALA A 103 20.89 5.65 6.93
C ALA A 103 19.57 5.72 7.71
N ALA A 104 18.49 6.13 7.05
CA ALA A 104 17.14 6.17 7.63
C ALA A 104 16.24 5.11 6.99
N LEU A 105 15.44 4.41 7.81
CA LEU A 105 14.37 3.55 7.29
C LEU A 105 13.15 4.39 6.91
N ALA A 106 12.54 4.08 5.76
CA ALA A 106 11.20 4.54 5.41
C ALA A 106 10.21 3.37 5.41
N PRO A 107 9.46 3.13 6.50
CA PRO A 107 8.47 2.06 6.53
C PRO A 107 7.32 2.40 5.59
N VAL A 108 7.23 1.67 4.48
CA VAL A 108 6.16 1.83 3.49
C VAL A 108 4.91 1.12 4.00
N ILE A 109 3.79 1.85 4.03
CA ILE A 109 2.47 1.34 4.35
C ILE A 109 1.63 1.41 3.08
N ILE A 110 1.13 0.26 2.63
CA ILE A 110 0.22 0.18 1.48
C ILE A 110 -1.20 -0.07 1.98
N ALA A 111 -2.17 0.53 1.33
CA ALA A 111 -3.57 0.20 1.52
C ALA A 111 -4.27 0.05 0.17
N THR A 112 -5.23 -0.86 0.09
CA THR A 112 -6.11 -0.98 -1.07
C THR A 112 -7.54 -1.04 -0.61
N ASP A 113 -8.41 -0.36 -1.32
CA ASP A 113 -9.83 -0.28 -1.00
C ASP A 113 -10.64 -0.36 -2.29
N LYS A 114 -11.41 -1.42 -2.49
CA LYS A 114 -12.21 -1.58 -3.72
C LYS A 114 -13.50 -0.79 -3.59
N THR A 115 -13.51 0.41 -4.16
CA THR A 115 -14.63 1.36 -4.05
C THR A 115 -15.56 1.30 -5.27
N GLN A 116 -16.88 1.39 -5.04
CA GLN A 116 -17.87 1.64 -6.09
C GLN A 116 -17.94 3.15 -6.37
N LEU A 117 -17.65 3.58 -7.61
CA LEU A 117 -17.66 4.99 -7.99
C LEU A 117 -19.07 5.51 -8.31
N THR A 118 -19.98 4.65 -8.78
CA THR A 118 -21.34 5.06 -9.18
C THR A 118 -22.36 3.98 -8.85
N GLN A 119 -23.41 4.30 -8.10
CA GLN A 119 -24.53 3.37 -7.83
C GLN A 119 -25.62 3.40 -8.91
N PHE A 120 -25.80 4.52 -9.63
CA PHE A 120 -26.99 4.74 -10.49
C PHE A 120 -26.69 4.94 -11.99
N SER A 121 -25.43 4.85 -12.42
CA SER A 121 -25.06 5.10 -13.84
C SER A 121 -23.96 4.16 -14.31
N GLY A 122 -24.24 2.85 -14.31
CA GLY A 122 -23.41 1.85 -14.99
C GLY A 122 -22.32 1.18 -14.15
N GLY A 123 -22.38 1.25 -12.81
CA GLY A 123 -21.59 0.38 -11.92
C GLY A 123 -20.07 0.46 -12.12
N LYS A 124 -19.50 1.67 -12.24
CA LYS A 124 -18.04 1.85 -12.35
C LYS A 124 -17.38 1.53 -11.01
N LEU A 125 -16.39 0.66 -11.03
CA LEU A 125 -15.56 0.29 -9.89
C LEU A 125 -14.21 1.00 -10.01
N ALA A 126 -13.63 1.42 -8.89
CA ALA A 126 -12.23 1.78 -8.81
C ALA A 126 -11.57 0.94 -7.75
N TYR A 127 -10.34 0.53 -8.03
CA TYR A 127 -9.53 -0.20 -7.07
C TYR A 127 -8.21 0.55 -6.79
N PRO A 128 -8.27 1.64 -6.00
CA PRO A 128 -7.10 2.42 -5.64
C PRO A 128 -6.08 1.67 -4.78
N VAL A 129 -4.81 1.98 -5.02
CA VAL A 129 -3.65 1.64 -4.19
C VAL A 129 -3.12 2.92 -3.58
N TYR A 130 -3.05 2.96 -2.25
CA TYR A 130 -2.54 4.09 -1.49
C TYR A 130 -1.19 3.75 -0.85
N LEU A 131 -0.32 4.76 -0.74
CA LEU A 131 0.95 4.70 -0.03
C LEU A 131 1.05 5.82 0.99
N THR A 132 1.53 5.46 2.18
CA THR A 132 1.97 6.39 3.21
C THR A 132 3.20 5.82 3.93
N LEU A 133 3.80 6.63 4.81
CA LEU A 133 5.03 6.28 5.50
C LEU A 133 4.84 6.19 7.01
N GLY A 134 5.48 5.20 7.63
CA GLY A 134 5.59 5.07 9.07
C GLY A 134 6.37 6.19 9.74
N ASN A 135 7.16 6.96 8.97
CA ASN A 135 7.87 8.15 9.42
C ASN A 135 6.92 9.29 9.80
N ILE A 136 5.70 9.29 9.27
CA ILE A 136 4.71 10.33 9.49
C ILE A 136 3.79 9.91 10.66
N PRO A 137 3.63 10.76 11.70
CA PRO A 137 2.74 10.48 12.81
C PRO A 137 1.33 10.08 12.36
N LYS A 138 0.73 9.11 13.06
CA LYS A 138 -0.61 8.63 12.69
C LYS A 138 -1.68 9.72 12.73
N ALA A 139 -1.50 10.72 13.60
CA ALA A 139 -2.41 11.87 13.71
C ALA A 139 -2.42 12.73 12.44
N LEU A 140 -1.28 12.86 11.74
CA LEU A 140 -1.20 13.57 10.46
C LEU A 140 -1.72 12.69 9.32
N ARG A 141 -1.37 11.40 9.30
CA ARG A 141 -1.87 10.44 8.29
C ARG A 141 -3.39 10.35 8.24
N ARG A 142 -4.06 10.52 9.38
CA ARG A 142 -5.54 10.47 9.49
C ARG A 142 -6.25 11.75 9.09
N LYS A 143 -5.52 12.85 8.80
CA LYS A 143 -6.12 14.13 8.41
C LYS A 143 -5.99 14.29 6.89
N PRO A 144 -7.09 14.20 6.12
CA PRO A 144 -7.03 14.34 4.65
C PRO A 144 -6.39 15.65 4.19
N SER A 145 -6.59 16.74 4.94
CA SER A 145 -5.99 18.04 4.65
C SER A 145 -4.47 18.07 4.72
N GLN A 146 -3.84 17.11 5.40
CA GLN A 146 -2.38 17.03 5.52
C GLN A 146 -1.74 16.39 4.29
N ASN A 147 -2.50 15.72 3.42
CA ASN A 147 -1.95 15.04 2.23
C ASN A 147 -0.78 14.08 2.56
N ALA A 148 -0.83 13.45 3.74
CA ALA A 148 0.16 12.48 4.21
C ALA A 148 -0.04 11.07 3.63
N CYS A 149 -0.89 10.94 2.60
CA CYS A 149 -1.20 9.71 1.89
C CYS A 149 -1.29 10.01 0.40
N VAL A 150 -0.64 9.17 -0.41
CA VAL A 150 -0.57 9.32 -1.86
C VAL A 150 -1.36 8.19 -2.51
N LEU A 151 -2.18 8.52 -3.50
CA LEU A 151 -2.77 7.54 -4.41
C LEU A 151 -1.71 7.14 -5.44
N LEU A 152 -1.19 5.91 -5.30
CA LEU A 152 -0.19 5.34 -6.21
C LEU A 152 -0.79 4.84 -7.51
N GLY A 153 -1.97 4.23 -7.47
CA GLY A 153 -2.43 3.48 -8.63
C GLY A 153 -3.90 3.10 -8.59
N TYR A 154 -4.41 2.71 -9.75
CA TYR A 154 -5.68 2.03 -9.93
C TYR A 154 -5.40 0.66 -10.53
N LEU A 155 -5.82 -0.38 -9.82
CA LEU A 155 -5.80 -1.75 -10.33
C LEU A 155 -6.94 -1.94 -11.34
N SER A 156 -6.77 -2.90 -12.25
CA SER A 156 -7.82 -3.27 -13.19
C SER A 156 -9.04 -3.80 -12.43
N VAL A 157 -10.22 -3.35 -12.86
CA VAL A 157 -11.52 -3.82 -12.40
C VAL A 157 -12.21 -4.69 -13.44
N ASP A 158 -11.52 -4.98 -14.54
CA ASP A 158 -12.05 -5.75 -15.65
C ASP A 158 -12.33 -7.18 -15.21
N LYS A 159 -13.45 -7.72 -15.67
CA LYS A 159 -13.85 -9.08 -15.33
C LYS A 159 -13.04 -10.04 -16.18
N ILE A 160 -12.37 -10.99 -15.52
CA ILE A 160 -11.75 -12.13 -16.20
C ILE A 160 -12.81 -12.94 -16.96
N SER A 161 -12.50 -13.30 -18.21
CA SER A 161 -13.38 -14.14 -19.02
C SER A 161 -13.53 -15.51 -18.39
N ARG A 162 -14.76 -15.99 -18.29
CA ARG A 162 -15.06 -17.33 -17.76
C ARG A 162 -14.87 -18.44 -18.78
N ASN A 163 -14.77 -18.09 -20.07
CA ASN A 163 -14.70 -19.06 -21.16
C ASN A 163 -13.49 -19.98 -20.96
N GLY A 164 -13.69 -21.29 -20.90
CA GLY A 164 -12.60 -22.26 -20.72
C GLY A 164 -11.93 -22.28 -19.34
N LEU A 165 -12.45 -21.58 -18.33
CA LEU A 165 -11.96 -21.67 -16.93
C LEU A 165 -13.01 -22.30 -16.02
N SER A 166 -12.54 -23.16 -15.12
CA SER A 166 -13.35 -23.59 -13.97
C SER A 166 -13.63 -22.40 -13.03
N LYS A 167 -14.61 -22.54 -12.14
CA LYS A 167 -14.87 -21.52 -11.08
C LYS A 167 -13.62 -21.24 -10.24
N GLN A 168 -12.79 -22.25 -10.02
CA GLN A 168 -11.52 -22.14 -9.31
C GLN A 168 -10.46 -21.42 -10.16
N GLY A 169 -10.36 -21.76 -11.44
CA GLY A 169 -9.46 -21.09 -12.40
C GLY A 169 -9.73 -19.58 -12.50
N VAL A 170 -11.01 -19.16 -12.53
CA VAL A 170 -11.36 -17.73 -12.51
C VAL A 170 -10.90 -17.04 -11.23
N LYS A 171 -11.04 -17.67 -10.06
CA LYS A 171 -10.58 -17.10 -8.78
C LYS A 171 -9.07 -16.98 -8.72
N SER A 172 -8.36 -18.04 -9.10
CA SER A 172 -6.89 -18.05 -9.17
C SER A 172 -6.41 -16.96 -10.14
N ARG A 173 -7.06 -16.80 -11.29
CA ARG A 173 -6.74 -15.72 -12.24
C ARG A 173 -6.96 -14.32 -11.66
N ASN A 174 -8.02 -14.10 -10.88
CA ASN A 174 -8.23 -12.82 -10.18
C ASN A 174 -7.09 -12.51 -9.21
N GLN A 175 -6.66 -13.51 -8.43
CA GLN A 175 -5.52 -13.38 -7.52
C GLN A 175 -4.23 -13.09 -8.30
N GLN A 176 -3.96 -13.83 -9.38
CA GLN A 176 -2.79 -13.61 -10.24
C GLN A 176 -2.76 -12.19 -10.81
N LEU A 177 -3.89 -11.68 -11.31
CA LEU A 177 -3.99 -10.32 -11.83
C LEU A 177 -3.70 -9.28 -10.75
N PHE A 178 -4.29 -9.45 -9.56
CA PHE A 178 -4.03 -8.59 -8.42
C PHE A 178 -2.54 -8.57 -8.05
N HIS A 179 -1.92 -9.73 -7.89
CA HIS A 179 -0.50 -9.84 -7.52
C HIS A 179 0.45 -9.36 -8.63
N ALA A 180 0.13 -9.60 -9.89
CA ALA A 180 0.90 -9.09 -11.03
C ALA A 180 0.84 -7.55 -11.08
N SER A 181 -0.34 -6.97 -10.80
CA SER A 181 -0.53 -5.52 -10.73
C SER A 181 0.23 -4.91 -9.55
N MET A 182 0.12 -5.50 -8.36
CA MET A 182 0.87 -5.03 -7.19
C MET A 182 2.37 -5.16 -7.37
N ARG A 183 2.84 -6.27 -7.97
CA ARG A 183 4.25 -6.47 -8.32
C ARG A 183 4.72 -5.40 -9.28
N LEU A 184 3.95 -5.07 -10.31
CA LEU A 184 4.29 -4.02 -11.26
C LEU A 184 4.48 -2.67 -10.57
N ILE A 185 3.50 -2.26 -9.75
CA ILE A 185 3.50 -0.96 -9.08
C ILE A 185 4.63 -0.86 -8.06
N LEU A 186 4.84 -1.91 -7.26
CA LEU A 186 5.78 -1.89 -6.14
C LEU A 186 7.19 -2.37 -6.52
N HIS A 187 7.43 -2.80 -7.76
CA HIS A 187 8.73 -3.31 -8.20
C HIS A 187 9.91 -2.38 -7.86
N PRO A 188 9.81 -1.04 -8.06
CA PRO A 188 10.92 -0.13 -7.75
C PRO A 188 11.34 -0.15 -6.27
N LEU A 189 10.45 -0.54 -5.35
CA LEU A 189 10.77 -0.63 -3.93
C LEU A 189 11.77 -1.75 -3.61
N ILE A 190 11.89 -2.77 -4.46
CA ILE A 190 12.84 -3.88 -4.23
C ILE A 190 14.26 -3.34 -4.31
N ASP A 191 14.59 -2.64 -5.39
CA ASP A 191 15.92 -2.08 -5.61
C ASP A 191 16.23 -0.99 -4.59
N ALA A 192 15.30 -0.05 -4.37
CA ALA A 192 15.48 1.01 -3.38
C ALA A 192 15.57 0.48 -1.95
N GLY A 193 14.84 -0.59 -1.60
CA GLY A 193 14.91 -1.24 -0.29
C GLY A 193 16.23 -1.98 -0.06
N ASN A 194 16.92 -2.42 -1.12
CA ASN A 194 18.23 -3.08 -1.03
C ASN A 194 19.40 -2.10 -1.09
N LYS A 195 19.33 -1.09 -1.96
CA LYS A 195 20.43 -0.16 -2.24
C LYS A 195 20.31 1.17 -1.49
N GLY A 196 19.11 1.49 -1.01
CA GLY A 196 18.77 2.82 -0.54
C GLY A 196 18.53 3.80 -1.69
N MET A 197 18.03 4.97 -1.35
CA MET A 197 17.84 6.10 -2.27
C MET A 197 18.13 7.41 -1.53
N GLU A 198 18.70 8.38 -2.22
CA GLU A 198 18.87 9.73 -1.67
C GLU A 198 17.54 10.48 -1.71
N VAL A 199 17.19 11.11 -0.59
CA VAL A 199 15.96 11.89 -0.45
C VAL A 199 16.31 13.23 0.20
N VAL A 200 15.89 14.32 -0.45
CA VAL A 200 15.89 15.65 0.15
C VAL A 200 14.67 15.73 1.06
N GLY A 201 14.90 15.81 2.37
CA GLY A 201 13.84 15.99 3.35
C GLY A 201 13.23 17.39 3.26
N GLY A 202 12.02 17.57 3.80
CA GLY A 202 11.36 18.88 3.86
C GLY A 202 12.11 19.92 4.70
N ASP A 203 13.14 19.50 5.44
CA ASP A 203 14.09 20.35 6.15
C ASP A 203 15.33 20.73 5.32
N GLY A 204 15.35 20.38 4.03
CA GLY A 204 16.45 20.68 3.09
C GLY A 204 17.65 19.74 3.19
N LYS A 205 17.65 18.77 4.12
CA LYS A 205 18.78 17.84 4.29
C LYS A 205 18.64 16.62 3.40
N VAL A 206 19.73 16.23 2.74
CA VAL A 206 19.84 14.99 1.99
C VAL A 206 20.08 13.82 2.95
N ARG A 207 19.32 12.73 2.78
CA ARG A 207 19.44 11.51 3.58
C ARG A 207 19.44 10.29 2.67
N LEU A 208 20.26 9.30 3.01
CA LEU A 208 20.14 7.96 2.46
C LEU A 208 18.97 7.24 3.15
N VAL A 209 17.92 6.95 2.40
CA VAL A 209 16.67 6.36 2.87
C VAL A 209 16.49 4.96 2.28
N PHE A 210 16.08 4.00 3.09
CA PHE A 210 15.74 2.65 2.67
C PHE A 210 14.23 2.45 2.80
N PRO A 211 13.45 2.53 1.70
CA PRO A 211 12.04 2.24 1.74
C PRO A 211 11.79 0.73 1.85
N ILE A 212 11.12 0.29 2.90
CA ILE A 212 10.84 -1.12 3.14
C ILE A 212 9.35 -1.30 3.45
N LEU A 213 8.70 -2.21 2.73
CA LEU A 213 7.30 -2.56 2.98
C LEU A 213 7.12 -3.09 4.40
N ALA A 214 6.38 -2.35 5.21
CA ALA A 214 6.24 -2.59 6.63
C ALA A 214 4.84 -3.09 7.01
N SER A 215 3.82 -2.63 6.29
CA SER A 215 2.43 -3.00 6.57
C SER A 215 1.56 -2.91 5.32
N TYR A 216 0.60 -3.81 5.25
CA TYR A 216 -0.50 -3.77 4.30
C TYR A 216 -1.81 -3.61 5.09
N VAL A 217 -2.49 -2.49 4.90
CA VAL A 217 -3.77 -2.19 5.55
C VAL A 217 -4.89 -2.66 4.64
N ALA A 218 -5.62 -3.66 5.12
CA ALA A 218 -6.70 -4.28 4.40
C ALA A 218 -7.82 -4.70 5.35
N ASP A 219 -9.01 -4.54 4.84
CA ASP A 219 -10.28 -5.16 5.21
C ASP A 219 -10.18 -6.71 5.08
N TYR A 220 -11.06 -7.49 5.71
CA TYR A 220 -10.98 -8.96 5.74
C TYR A 220 -11.04 -9.64 4.35
N PRO A 221 -11.96 -9.28 3.44
CA PRO A 221 -11.96 -9.79 2.07
C PRO A 221 -10.65 -9.47 1.34
N GLU A 222 -10.12 -8.26 1.51
CA GLU A 222 -8.85 -7.81 0.93
C GLU A 222 -7.66 -8.55 1.55
N GLN A 223 -7.67 -8.82 2.86
CA GLN A 223 -6.66 -9.68 3.50
C GLN A 223 -6.67 -11.08 2.91
N CYS A 224 -7.85 -11.60 2.57
CA CYS A 224 -7.95 -12.90 1.91
C CYS A 224 -7.42 -12.87 0.49
N LEU A 225 -7.66 -11.78 -0.24
CA LEU A 225 -7.08 -11.58 -1.57
C LEU A 225 -5.55 -11.50 -1.50
N VAL A 226 -5.00 -10.65 -0.62
CA VAL A 226 -3.56 -10.43 -0.46
C VAL A 226 -2.83 -11.66 0.06
N GLY A 227 -3.46 -12.41 0.98
CA GLY A 227 -2.90 -13.65 1.52
C GLY A 227 -3.19 -14.87 0.66
N CYS A 228 -3.86 -14.72 -0.49
CA CYS A 228 -4.41 -15.81 -1.29
C CYS A 228 -5.15 -16.87 -0.44
N SER A 229 -5.98 -16.46 0.53
CA SER A 229 -6.89 -17.37 1.25
C SER A 229 -8.28 -17.36 0.64
N LYS A 230 -9.01 -18.45 0.93
CA LYS A 230 -10.44 -18.51 0.70
C LYS A 230 -11.17 -17.57 1.66
N TYR A 231 -12.19 -16.87 1.17
CA TYR A 231 -13.07 -16.09 2.04
C TYR A 231 -13.73 -17.00 3.09
N GLY A 232 -13.79 -16.54 4.34
CA GLY A 232 -14.28 -17.32 5.46
C GLY A 232 -13.22 -18.24 6.09
N THR A 233 -11.94 -18.16 5.71
CA THR A 233 -10.85 -18.85 6.43
C THR A 233 -9.87 -17.84 7.03
N CYS A 234 -8.94 -18.31 7.86
CA CYS A 234 -7.91 -17.43 8.39
C CYS A 234 -6.92 -17.06 7.26
N PRO A 235 -6.60 -15.77 7.04
CA PRO A 235 -5.61 -15.39 6.02
C PRO A 235 -4.17 -15.76 6.43
N LYS A 236 -3.92 -15.98 7.73
CA LYS A 236 -2.58 -16.20 8.30
C LYS A 236 -2.26 -17.66 8.62
N CYS A 237 -3.25 -18.43 9.06
CA CYS A 237 -3.08 -19.82 9.49
C CYS A 237 -4.05 -20.76 8.74
N GLN A 238 -3.88 -22.07 8.92
CA GLN A 238 -4.62 -23.10 8.20
C GLN A 238 -6.05 -23.35 8.75
N ARG A 239 -6.54 -22.50 9.66
CA ARG A 239 -7.87 -22.66 10.27
C ARG A 239 -9.00 -22.42 9.27
N GLY A 240 -9.97 -23.33 9.28
CA GLY A 240 -11.21 -23.22 8.54
C GLY A 240 -12.21 -22.25 9.18
N ALA A 241 -13.36 -22.10 8.54
CA ALA A 241 -14.41 -21.16 8.96
C ALA A 241 -14.93 -21.43 10.38
N ASN A 242 -15.07 -22.70 10.75
CA ASN A 242 -15.65 -23.12 12.03
C ASN A 242 -14.70 -22.91 13.21
N ASP A 243 -13.42 -22.61 12.95
CA ASP A 243 -12.39 -22.54 13.98
C ASP A 243 -11.83 -21.12 14.17
N LEU A 244 -12.43 -20.11 13.53
CA LEU A 244 -11.95 -18.72 13.56
C LEU A 244 -12.04 -18.08 14.95
N GLU A 245 -12.95 -18.55 15.79
CA GLU A 245 -13.14 -18.08 17.17
C GLU A 245 -12.13 -18.67 18.16
N SER A 246 -11.31 -19.62 17.72
CA SER A 246 -10.35 -20.25 18.61
C SER A 246 -9.32 -19.25 19.17
N PRO A 247 -8.99 -19.33 20.46
CA PRO A 247 -8.12 -18.36 21.12
C PRO A 247 -6.66 -18.47 20.67
N ASN A 248 -6.25 -19.64 20.16
CA ASN A 248 -4.88 -19.91 19.76
C ASN A 248 -4.74 -19.89 18.23
N PRO A 249 -3.68 -19.29 17.66
CA PRO A 249 -3.42 -19.38 16.23
C PRO A 249 -3.23 -20.84 15.80
N GLY A 250 -3.75 -21.20 14.62
CA GLY A 250 -3.49 -22.51 14.02
C GLY A 250 -2.10 -22.58 13.39
N LEU A 251 -1.79 -23.71 12.74
CA LEU A 251 -0.56 -23.86 11.96
C LEU A 251 -0.42 -22.75 10.93
N SER A 252 0.77 -22.15 10.85
CA SER A 252 1.04 -21.11 9.85
C SER A 252 0.90 -21.68 8.44
N ARG A 253 0.41 -20.86 7.52
CA ARG A 253 0.31 -21.26 6.11
C ARG A 253 1.70 -21.32 5.47
N THR A 254 1.88 -22.26 4.56
CA THR A 254 3.07 -22.34 3.69
C THR A 254 2.68 -22.02 2.25
N PRO A 255 3.64 -21.67 1.37
CA PRO A 255 3.37 -21.53 -0.06
C PRO A 255 2.75 -22.79 -0.67
N ASN A 256 3.29 -23.96 -0.33
CA ASN A 256 2.78 -25.25 -0.83
C ASN A 256 1.34 -25.52 -0.38
N TRP A 257 1.04 -25.27 0.90
CA TRP A 257 -0.33 -25.40 1.41
C TRP A 257 -1.27 -24.42 0.71
N THR A 258 -0.82 -23.18 0.52
CA THR A 258 -1.60 -22.13 -0.14
C THR A 258 -1.92 -22.51 -1.59
N LEU A 259 -0.95 -23.05 -2.33
CA LEU A 259 -1.18 -23.57 -3.67
C LEU A 259 -2.13 -24.77 -3.71
N GLY A 260 -2.17 -25.58 -2.64
CA GLY A 260 -3.08 -26.72 -2.54
C GLY A 260 -4.55 -26.35 -2.27
N ILE A 261 -4.84 -25.12 -1.81
CA ILE A 261 -6.20 -24.67 -1.47
C ILE A 261 -6.79 -23.61 -2.41
N ILE A 262 -5.96 -23.02 -3.28
CA ILE A 262 -6.36 -22.05 -4.31
C ILE A 262 -6.80 -22.79 -5.56
#